data_AF-Q09D45-F1
#
_entry.id   AF-Q09D45-F1
#
_cell.length_a   1.000
_cell.length_b   1.000
_cell.length_c   1.000
_cell.angle_alpha   90.00
_cell.angle_beta   90.00
_cell.angle_gamma   90.00
#
_symmetry.space_group_name_H-M   'P 1'
#
loop_
_entity.id
_entity.type
_entity.pdbx_description
1 polymer ?
#
loop_
_entity_poly.entity_id
_entity_poly.type
_entity_poly.pdbx_seq_one_letter_code
_entity_poly.pdbx_strand_id
1 'polypeptide(L)'
;MLWVLYDQILRVSPTCLDDPERDRFVLSKGHGPMAYYAVLAAKGFLPLQELARFGAYDALLGHHPDRVLVPGVEVGSGSLGHGLPIAVGMALGLRIQERFRPRVAVLLGDAEMDEGSNHEAIAVAGRMGLDALTAIVIDNQSASHGWPGGLAGRFASEGWHAETVSGRDHAALARALSLPRRGRPQAVIATVEPKG
;
A
#
# COMPACT_ATOMS: atom_id res chain seq x y z
N MET A 1 -4.40 8.25 6.41
CA MET A 1 -4.05 7.37 5.27
C MET A 1 -4.97 6.15 5.12
N LEU A 2 -4.80 5.09 5.93
CA LEU A 2 -5.56 3.82 5.75
C LEU A 2 -7.08 4.02 5.72
N TRP A 3 -7.61 4.88 6.60
CA TRP A 3 -9.03 5.24 6.59
C TRP A 3 -9.46 5.83 5.23
N VAL A 4 -8.75 6.85 4.73
CA VAL A 4 -9.04 7.47 3.43
C VAL A 4 -9.04 6.44 2.31
N LEU A 5 -8.06 5.53 2.29
CA LEU A 5 -8.00 4.47 1.29
C LEU A 5 -9.25 3.59 1.29
N TYR A 6 -9.60 3.02 2.45
CA TYR A 6 -10.73 2.09 2.58
C TYR A 6 -12.11 2.74 2.54
N ASP A 7 -12.18 4.04 2.81
CA ASP A 7 -13.45 4.78 2.88
C ASP A 7 -13.81 5.45 1.56
N GLN A 8 -12.81 5.89 0.79
CA GLN A 8 -13.03 6.77 -0.36
C GLN A 8 -12.40 6.29 -1.67
N ILE A 9 -11.34 5.48 -1.61
CA ILE A 9 -10.51 5.17 -2.78
C ILE A 9 -10.73 3.74 -3.27
N LEU A 10 -10.61 2.77 -2.37
CA LEU A 10 -10.59 1.36 -2.72
C LEU A 10 -12.01 0.81 -2.86
N ARG A 11 -12.26 0.12 -3.97
CA ARG A 11 -13.43 -0.72 -4.17
C ARG A 11 -13.19 -2.10 -3.58
N VAL A 12 -13.30 -2.19 -2.25
CA VAL A 12 -13.14 -3.45 -1.51
C VAL A 12 -14.06 -3.45 -0.28
N SER A 13 -14.72 -4.58 -0.03
CA SER A 13 -15.59 -4.82 1.11
C SER A 13 -15.66 -6.32 1.40
N PRO A 14 -16.19 -6.74 2.57
CA PRO A 14 -16.40 -8.15 2.87
C PRO A 14 -17.27 -8.88 1.83
N THR A 15 -18.20 -8.16 1.20
CA THR A 15 -19.15 -8.72 0.22
C THR A 15 -18.58 -8.88 -1.18
N CYS A 16 -17.39 -8.35 -1.46
CA CYS A 16 -16.75 -8.46 -2.78
C CYS A 16 -15.34 -9.05 -2.72
N LEU A 17 -14.97 -9.75 -1.65
CA LEU A 17 -13.63 -10.36 -1.51
C LEU A 17 -13.29 -11.33 -2.64
N ASP A 18 -14.28 -12.02 -3.22
CA ASP A 18 -14.05 -12.92 -4.36
C ASP A 18 -14.26 -12.24 -5.73
N ASP A 19 -14.67 -10.97 -5.76
CA ASP A 19 -14.82 -10.22 -7.00
C ASP A 19 -13.42 -10.05 -7.65
N PRO A 20 -13.17 -10.61 -8.83
CA PRO A 20 -11.89 -10.46 -9.51
C PRO A 20 -11.65 -9.01 -9.95
N GLU A 21 -12.70 -8.17 -10.01
CA GLU A 21 -12.60 -6.77 -10.36
C GLU A 21 -12.38 -5.85 -9.13
N ARG A 22 -12.36 -6.36 -7.89
CA ARG A 22 -12.12 -5.52 -6.69
C ARG A 22 -10.69 -4.97 -6.68
N ASP A 23 -10.48 -3.85 -6.00
CA ASP A 23 -9.13 -3.31 -5.81
C ASP A 23 -8.30 -4.17 -4.84
N ARG A 24 -6.98 -4.14 -4.97
CA ARG A 24 -6.04 -4.85 -4.09
C ARG A 24 -5.30 -3.86 -3.20
N PHE A 25 -5.14 -4.20 -1.92
CA PHE A 25 -4.32 -3.44 -0.99
C PHE A 25 -3.24 -4.32 -0.36
N VAL A 26 -2.00 -3.84 -0.44
CA VAL A 26 -0.82 -4.49 0.14
C VAL A 26 -0.25 -3.61 1.25
N LEU A 27 -0.22 -4.13 2.49
CA LEU A 27 0.53 -3.50 3.57
C LEU A 27 1.98 -4.01 3.54
N SER A 28 2.87 -3.32 2.84
CA SER A 28 4.28 -3.71 2.70
C SER A 28 5.05 -3.53 4.00
N LYS A 29 4.86 -2.37 4.65
CA LYS A 29 5.35 -2.09 6.01
C LYS A 29 4.57 -2.86 7.07
N GLY A 30 4.66 -4.18 7.01
CA GLY A 30 3.88 -5.13 7.80
C GLY A 30 4.14 -5.06 9.30
N HIS A 31 5.22 -4.42 9.75
CA HIS A 31 5.47 -4.16 11.16
C HIS A 31 4.46 -3.12 11.70
N GLY A 32 3.78 -3.48 12.79
CA GLY A 32 2.78 -2.62 13.43
C GLY A 32 1.45 -2.52 12.66
N PRO A 33 0.80 -3.65 12.30
CA PRO A 33 -0.42 -3.68 11.48
C PRO A 33 -1.69 -3.25 12.24
N MET A 34 -1.59 -2.85 13.51
CA MET A 34 -2.74 -2.58 14.37
C MET A 34 -3.70 -1.53 13.78
N ALA A 35 -3.18 -0.46 13.17
CA ALA A 35 -4.03 0.52 12.50
C ALA A 35 -4.76 -0.06 11.28
N TYR A 36 -4.13 -1.02 10.59
CA TYR A 36 -4.75 -1.71 9.47
C TYR A 36 -5.84 -2.67 9.96
N TYR A 37 -5.59 -3.45 11.02
CA TYR A 37 -6.61 -4.30 11.63
C TYR A 37 -7.80 -3.51 12.17
N ALA A 38 -7.56 -2.34 12.77
CA ALA A 38 -8.64 -1.45 13.21
C ALA A 38 -9.52 -1.01 12.04
N VAL A 39 -8.94 -0.70 10.88
CA VAL A 39 -9.69 -0.38 9.66
C VAL A 39 -10.46 -1.60 9.14
N LEU A 40 -9.84 -2.78 9.11
CA LEU A 40 -10.52 -4.01 8.69
C LEU A 40 -11.72 -4.34 9.58
N ALA A 41 -11.58 -4.21 10.90
CA ALA A 41 -12.68 -4.37 11.85
C ALA A 41 -13.79 -3.32 11.61
N ALA A 42 -13.42 -2.05 11.48
CA ALA A 42 -14.36 -0.95 11.23
C ALA A 42 -15.11 -1.08 9.88
N LYS A 43 -14.49 -1.74 8.89
CA LYS A 43 -15.09 -2.02 7.58
C LYS A 43 -15.78 -3.39 7.50
N GLY A 44 -15.85 -4.12 8.62
CA GLY A 44 -16.60 -5.37 8.75
C GLY A 44 -15.91 -6.60 8.18
N PHE A 45 -14.60 -6.55 7.89
CA PHE A 45 -13.84 -7.72 7.44
C PHE A 45 -13.62 -8.74 8.55
N LEU A 46 -13.58 -8.28 9.80
CA LEU A 46 -13.41 -9.13 10.97
C LEU A 46 -14.20 -8.57 12.16
N PRO A 47 -14.62 -9.43 13.11
CA PRO A 47 -15.32 -9.00 14.29
C PRO A 47 -14.46 -8.11 15.20
N LEU A 48 -15.05 -7.08 15.81
CA LEU A 48 -14.30 -6.13 16.66
C LEU A 48 -13.56 -6.80 17.83
N GLN A 49 -14.11 -7.88 18.39
CA GLN A 49 -13.50 -8.62 19.50
C GLN A 49 -12.16 -9.26 19.15
N GLU A 50 -11.87 -9.52 17.87
CA GLU A 50 -10.58 -10.07 17.46
C GLU A 50 -9.42 -9.10 17.76
N LEU A 51 -9.68 -7.79 17.80
CA LEU A 51 -8.68 -6.79 18.17
C LEU A 51 -8.13 -7.02 19.59
N ALA A 52 -8.97 -7.49 20.52
CA ALA A 52 -8.57 -7.78 21.89
C ALA A 52 -7.72 -9.06 22.01
N ARG A 53 -7.75 -9.92 20.99
CA ARG A 53 -6.98 -11.17 20.93
C ARG A 53 -5.60 -11.00 20.27
N PHE A 54 -5.25 -9.79 19.82
CA PHE A 54 -4.00 -9.52 19.12
C PHE A 54 -2.78 -10.12 19.85
N GLY A 55 -1.99 -10.93 19.12
CA GLY A 55 -0.78 -11.56 19.62
C GLY A 55 -0.98 -12.80 20.51
N ALA A 56 -2.21 -13.25 20.75
CA ALA A 56 -2.42 -14.54 21.41
C ALA A 56 -2.04 -15.72 20.50
N TYR A 57 -1.73 -16.87 21.10
CA TYR A 57 -1.17 -18.04 20.42
C TYR A 57 -1.98 -18.54 19.20
N ASP A 58 -3.30 -18.49 19.29
CA ASP A 58 -4.25 -18.93 18.25
C ASP A 58 -4.99 -17.76 17.59
N ALA A 59 -4.51 -16.53 17.79
CA ALA A 59 -5.20 -15.35 17.32
C ALA A 59 -5.13 -15.22 15.80
N LEU A 60 -6.21 -14.69 15.24
CA LEU A 60 -6.26 -14.21 13.86
C LEU A 60 -5.19 -13.13 13.60
N LEU A 61 -4.99 -12.23 14.58
CA LEU A 61 -4.22 -11.01 14.43
C LEU A 61 -2.85 -11.10 15.11
N GLY A 62 -1.79 -11.12 14.30
CA GLY A 62 -0.40 -11.12 14.76
C GLY A 62 0.34 -9.80 14.51
N HIS A 63 1.60 -9.74 14.94
CA HIS A 63 2.51 -8.59 14.73
C HIS A 63 2.81 -8.28 13.26
N HIS A 64 2.43 -9.18 12.38
CA HIS A 64 2.55 -9.13 10.94
C HIS A 64 1.26 -9.66 10.32
N PRO A 65 0.71 -9.03 9.26
CA PRO A 65 -0.46 -9.54 8.57
C PRO A 65 -0.20 -10.92 7.97
N ASP A 66 -1.19 -11.81 8.10
CA ASP A 66 -1.19 -13.13 7.47
C ASP A 66 -2.41 -13.23 6.53
N ARG A 67 -2.16 -13.48 5.23
CA ARG A 67 -3.21 -13.59 4.21
C ARG A 67 -4.08 -14.85 4.33
N VAL A 68 -3.58 -15.89 5.00
CA VAL A 68 -4.30 -17.15 5.19
C VAL A 68 -5.27 -17.02 6.34
N LEU A 69 -4.88 -16.26 7.37
CA LEU A 69 -5.69 -16.05 8.56
C LEU A 69 -6.66 -14.88 8.36
N VAL A 70 -6.17 -13.69 8.03
CA VAL A 70 -6.93 -12.44 8.14
C VAL A 70 -7.73 -12.11 6.86
N PRO A 71 -9.08 -12.05 6.91
CA PRO A 71 -9.88 -11.67 5.74
C PRO A 71 -9.55 -10.27 5.23
N GLY A 72 -9.43 -10.13 3.91
CA GLY A 72 -9.06 -8.87 3.24
C GLY A 72 -7.57 -8.55 3.22
N VAL A 73 -6.71 -9.39 3.83
CA VAL A 73 -5.25 -9.27 3.71
C VAL A 73 -4.77 -10.01 2.47
N GLU A 74 -4.19 -9.28 1.51
CA GLU A 74 -3.75 -9.86 0.23
C GLU A 74 -2.43 -10.64 0.32
N VAL A 75 -1.55 -10.26 1.25
CA VAL A 75 -0.21 -10.86 1.40
C VAL A 75 0.17 -11.06 2.85
N GLY A 76 0.91 -12.13 3.14
CA GLY A 76 1.69 -12.20 4.37
C GLY A 76 2.87 -11.23 4.24
N SER A 77 2.99 -10.23 5.12
CA SER A 77 4.08 -9.24 5.07
C SER A 77 4.87 -9.21 6.36
N GLY A 78 5.97 -8.45 6.38
CA GLY A 78 6.83 -8.35 7.57
C GLY A 78 8.32 -8.40 7.29
N SER A 79 8.71 -8.96 6.14
CA SER A 79 10.04 -8.70 5.59
C SER A 79 9.92 -7.46 4.70
N LEU A 80 10.63 -6.40 5.08
CA LEU A 80 10.71 -5.15 4.32
C LEU A 80 11.13 -5.43 2.86
N GLY A 81 10.65 -4.62 1.93
CA GLY A 81 11.04 -4.68 0.52
C GLY A 81 10.24 -5.65 -0.34
N HIS A 82 9.38 -6.50 0.23
CA HIS A 82 8.66 -7.52 -0.55
C HIS A 82 7.32 -7.03 -1.12
N GLY A 83 6.62 -6.13 -0.43
CA GLY A 83 5.24 -5.79 -0.81
C GLY A 83 5.12 -5.01 -2.11
N LEU A 84 6.05 -4.10 -2.43
CA LEU A 84 6.03 -3.38 -3.71
C LEU A 84 6.31 -4.32 -4.91
N PRO A 85 7.35 -5.18 -4.91
CA PRO A 85 7.50 -6.21 -5.94
C PRO A 85 6.26 -7.11 -6.11
N ILE A 86 5.63 -7.53 -5.02
CA ILE A 86 4.39 -8.31 -5.10
C ILE A 86 3.26 -7.49 -5.73
N ALA A 87 3.10 -6.23 -5.36
CA ALA A 87 2.11 -5.33 -5.96
C ALA A 87 2.36 -5.09 -7.47
N VAL A 88 3.62 -5.01 -7.90
CA VAL A 88 4.00 -4.99 -9.32
C VAL A 88 3.52 -6.26 -10.03
N GLY A 89 3.76 -7.44 -9.43
CA GLY A 89 3.26 -8.72 -9.93
C GLY A 89 1.73 -8.77 -10.03
N MET A 90 1.02 -8.26 -9.02
CA MET A 90 -0.45 -8.16 -9.04
C MET A 90 -0.95 -7.26 -10.18
N ALA A 91 -0.35 -6.09 -10.36
CA ALA A 91 -0.73 -5.16 -11.44
C ALA A 91 -0.47 -5.77 -12.83
N LEU A 92 0.65 -6.49 -13.00
CA LEU A 92 0.95 -7.23 -14.22
C LEU A 92 -0.06 -8.36 -14.46
N GLY A 93 -0.39 -9.13 -13.43
CA GLY A 93 -1.38 -10.20 -13.52
C GLY A 93 -2.75 -9.70 -13.95
N LEU A 94 -3.21 -8.58 -13.38
CA LEU A 94 -4.46 -7.93 -13.80
C LEU A 94 -4.42 -7.50 -15.27
N ARG A 95 -3.31 -6.91 -15.73
CA ARG A 95 -3.12 -6.52 -17.12
C ARG A 95 -3.17 -7.71 -18.07
N ILE A 96 -2.49 -8.81 -17.73
CA ILE A 96 -2.48 -10.05 -18.53
C ILE A 96 -3.89 -10.64 -18.64
N GLN A 97 -4.69 -10.51 -17.59
CA GLN A 97 -6.09 -10.93 -17.57
C GLN A 97 -7.05 -9.91 -18.20
N GLU A 98 -6.52 -8.86 -18.85
CA GLU A 98 -7.31 -7.77 -19.47
C GLU A 98 -8.23 -7.03 -18.49
N ARG A 99 -7.85 -6.99 -17.20
CA ARG A 99 -8.58 -6.27 -16.14
C ARG A 99 -7.99 -4.89 -15.91
N PHE A 100 -8.58 -3.89 -16.56
CA PHE A 100 -8.09 -2.51 -16.52
C PHE A 100 -8.83 -1.61 -15.52
N ARG A 101 -9.93 -2.10 -14.94
CA ARG A 101 -10.69 -1.37 -13.92
C ARG A 101 -10.02 -1.41 -12.53
N PRO A 102 -9.50 -2.55 -12.04
CA PRO A 102 -9.00 -2.64 -10.67
C PRO A 102 -7.71 -1.84 -10.47
N ARG A 103 -7.52 -1.38 -9.23
CA ARG A 103 -6.30 -0.73 -8.73
C ARG A 103 -5.53 -1.69 -7.82
N VAL A 104 -4.22 -1.47 -7.74
CA VAL A 104 -3.35 -2.09 -6.74
C VAL A 104 -2.69 -0.98 -5.95
N ALA A 105 -3.02 -0.87 -4.67
CA ALA A 105 -2.40 0.09 -3.76
C ALA A 105 -1.44 -0.63 -2.81
N VAL A 106 -0.26 -0.07 -2.61
CA VAL A 106 0.75 -0.60 -1.67
C VAL A 106 1.20 0.48 -0.70
N LEU A 107 1.11 0.20 0.60
CA LEU A 107 1.58 1.10 1.66
C LEU A 107 2.96 0.68 2.16
N LEU A 108 3.91 1.60 2.04
CA LEU A 108 5.34 1.45 2.31
C LEU A 108 5.75 2.39 3.45
N GLY A 109 6.82 2.04 4.15
CA GLY A 109 7.58 3.00 4.95
C GLY A 109 8.74 3.58 4.13
N ASP A 110 9.17 4.78 4.45
CA ASP A 110 10.38 5.38 3.85
C ASP A 110 11.65 4.57 4.12
N ALA A 111 11.85 4.03 5.32
CA ALA A 111 12.99 3.15 5.62
C ALA A 111 13.00 1.86 4.79
N GLU A 112 11.84 1.41 4.31
CA GLU A 112 11.75 0.28 3.38
C GLU A 112 12.41 0.60 2.03
N MET A 113 12.64 1.88 1.70
CA MET A 113 13.28 2.29 0.46
C MET A 113 14.79 2.06 0.45
N ASP A 114 15.37 1.64 1.58
CA ASP A 114 16.76 1.14 1.63
C ASP A 114 16.87 -0.28 1.04
N GLU A 115 15.75 -1.02 0.89
CA GLU A 115 15.73 -2.37 0.32
C GLU A 115 15.87 -2.36 -1.21
N GLY A 116 16.85 -3.09 -1.74
CA GLY A 116 17.14 -3.14 -3.18
C GLY A 116 15.97 -3.67 -4.04
N SER A 117 15.14 -4.55 -3.50
CA SER A 117 13.95 -5.06 -4.20
C SER A 117 12.94 -3.95 -4.53
N ASN A 118 12.83 -2.93 -3.67
CA ASN A 118 12.00 -1.76 -3.97
C ASN A 118 12.60 -0.93 -5.11
N HIS A 119 13.93 -0.85 -5.22
CA HIS A 119 14.59 -0.12 -6.31
C HIS A 119 14.28 -0.78 -7.66
N GLU A 120 14.39 -2.11 -7.72
CA GLU A 120 14.05 -2.90 -8.91
C GLU A 120 12.58 -2.74 -9.28
N ALA A 121 11.68 -2.85 -8.30
CA ALA A 121 10.24 -2.73 -8.52
C ALA A 121 9.82 -1.32 -9.00
N ILE A 122 10.41 -0.26 -8.45
CA ILE A 122 10.18 1.12 -8.91
C ILE A 122 10.58 1.26 -10.38
N ALA A 123 11.76 0.79 -10.76
CA ALA A 123 12.23 0.85 -12.14
C ALA A 123 11.29 0.08 -13.07
N VAL A 124 11.01 -1.20 -12.78
CA VAL A 124 10.19 -2.07 -13.62
C VAL A 124 8.78 -1.51 -13.82
N ALA A 125 8.11 -1.09 -12.74
CA ALA A 125 6.75 -0.57 -12.82
C ALA A 125 6.65 0.71 -13.67
N GLY A 126 7.65 1.57 -13.55
CA GLY A 126 7.77 2.80 -14.33
C GLY A 126 7.95 2.52 -15.81
N ARG A 127 8.92 1.67 -16.18
CA ARG A 127 9.19 1.29 -17.59
C ARG A 127 8.02 0.56 -18.24
N MET A 128 7.28 -0.23 -17.47
CA MET A 128 6.10 -0.94 -17.94
C MET A 128 4.82 -0.09 -17.92
N GLY A 129 4.89 1.16 -17.44
CA GLY A 129 3.72 2.04 -17.36
C GLY A 129 2.56 1.40 -16.58
N LEU A 130 2.83 0.80 -15.41
CA LEU A 130 1.84 0.10 -14.60
C LEU A 130 0.84 1.05 -13.93
N ASP A 131 -0.03 1.66 -14.71
CA ASP A 131 -1.01 2.64 -14.29
C ASP A 131 -2.10 2.15 -13.32
N ALA A 132 -2.21 0.83 -13.11
CA ALA A 132 -3.03 0.26 -12.03
C ALA A 132 -2.38 0.42 -10.65
N LEU A 133 -1.07 0.65 -10.59
CA LEU A 133 -0.28 0.61 -9.36
C LEU A 133 -0.17 1.99 -8.73
N THR A 134 -0.52 2.07 -7.45
CA THR A 134 -0.32 3.24 -6.60
C THR A 134 0.57 2.86 -5.41
N ALA A 135 1.80 3.37 -5.39
CA ALA A 135 2.69 3.30 -4.24
C ALA A 135 2.41 4.46 -3.29
N ILE A 136 2.27 4.15 -2.00
CA ILE A 136 2.00 5.12 -0.95
C ILE A 136 3.12 4.99 0.07
N VAL A 137 3.95 6.02 0.18
CA VAL A 137 5.10 5.98 1.09
C VAL A 137 4.82 6.89 2.27
N ILE A 138 4.80 6.33 3.48
CA ILE A 138 4.79 7.13 4.71
C ILE A 138 6.21 7.60 4.97
N ASP A 139 6.43 8.91 4.84
CA ASP A 139 7.72 9.55 5.06
C ASP A 139 7.75 10.19 6.44
N ASN A 140 8.40 9.50 7.37
CA ASN A 140 8.67 9.97 8.73
C ASN A 140 10.18 10.18 8.96
N GLN A 141 10.94 10.38 7.87
CA GLN A 141 12.37 10.67 7.87
C GLN A 141 13.21 9.62 8.62
N SER A 142 12.84 8.34 8.50
CA SER A 142 13.53 7.21 9.12
C SER A 142 14.42 6.40 8.18
N ALA A 143 14.43 6.72 6.88
CA ALA A 143 15.35 6.11 5.91
C ALA A 143 16.82 6.41 6.23
N SER A 144 17.69 5.41 6.09
CA SER A 144 19.09 5.51 6.49
C SER A 144 19.93 6.22 5.43
N HIS A 145 19.67 5.93 4.15
CA HIS A 145 20.47 6.44 3.05
C HIS A 145 19.83 7.66 2.38
N GLY A 146 18.49 7.72 2.39
CA GLY A 146 17.75 8.74 1.67
C GLY A 146 17.99 8.68 0.16
N TRP A 147 17.36 9.59 -0.56
CA TRP A 147 17.43 9.64 -2.03
C TRP A 147 17.72 11.05 -2.51
N PRO A 148 18.67 11.25 -3.45
CA PRO A 148 18.85 12.55 -4.10
C PRO A 148 17.54 13.02 -4.76
N GLY A 149 17.11 14.25 -4.47
CA GLY A 149 15.82 14.78 -4.93
C GLY A 149 14.60 14.25 -4.16
N GLY A 150 14.81 13.50 -3.08
CA GLY A 150 13.76 12.93 -2.24
C GLY A 150 13.00 11.78 -2.89
N LEU A 151 12.08 11.18 -2.14
CA LEU A 151 11.29 10.04 -2.60
C LEU A 151 10.50 10.38 -3.87
N ALA A 152 9.80 11.53 -3.89
CA ALA A 152 9.04 11.94 -5.08
C ALA A 152 9.94 12.10 -6.32
N GLY A 153 11.14 12.68 -6.15
CA GLY A 153 12.13 12.80 -7.23
C GLY A 153 12.59 11.45 -7.75
N ARG A 154 12.85 10.49 -6.85
CA ARG A 154 13.22 9.12 -7.24
C ARG A 154 12.14 8.46 -8.09
N PHE A 155 10.89 8.44 -7.61
CA PHE A 155 9.77 7.87 -8.36
C PHE A 155 9.60 8.57 -9.72
N ALA A 156 9.67 9.90 -9.75
CA ALA A 156 9.56 10.68 -10.98
C ALA A 156 10.66 10.35 -12.00
N SER A 157 11.91 10.14 -11.55
CA SER A 157 13.03 9.77 -12.44
C SER A 157 12.82 8.42 -13.15
N GLU A 158 12.01 7.53 -12.58
CA GLU A 158 11.68 6.24 -13.19
C GLU A 158 10.35 6.28 -13.96
N GLY A 159 9.78 7.48 -14.18
CA GLY A 159 8.58 7.64 -15.00
C GLY A 159 7.26 7.55 -14.22
N TRP A 160 7.27 7.59 -12.89
CA TRP A 160 6.04 7.61 -12.09
C TRP A 160 5.44 9.01 -12.01
N HIS A 161 4.11 9.10 -11.87
CA HIS A 161 3.47 10.33 -11.40
C HIS A 161 3.64 10.41 -9.88
N ALA A 162 4.50 11.29 -9.39
CA ALA A 162 4.81 11.40 -7.97
C ALA A 162 4.36 12.74 -7.39
N GLU A 163 3.70 12.70 -6.23
CA GLU A 163 3.27 13.89 -5.48
C GLU A 163 3.56 13.70 -3.99
N THR A 164 3.99 14.78 -3.32
CA THR A 164 4.17 14.82 -1.86
C THR A 164 3.03 15.60 -1.22
N VAL A 165 2.40 15.02 -0.20
CA VAL A 165 1.26 15.59 0.54
C VAL A 165 1.40 15.37 2.04
N SER A 166 0.70 16.17 2.84
CA SER A 166 0.62 15.92 4.29
C SER A 166 -0.14 14.64 4.58
N GLY A 167 0.47 13.73 5.34
CA GLY A 167 -0.16 12.50 5.82
C GLY A 167 -1.27 12.72 6.87
N ARG A 168 -1.39 13.96 7.39
CA ARG A 168 -2.40 14.38 8.36
C ARG A 168 -3.62 15.06 7.72
N ASP A 169 -3.57 15.38 6.42
CA ASP A 169 -4.66 16.02 5.69
C ASP A 169 -5.44 14.99 4.87
N HIS A 170 -6.62 14.58 5.37
CA HIS A 170 -7.47 13.63 4.68
C HIS A 170 -7.91 14.09 3.28
N ALA A 171 -8.15 15.40 3.10
CA ALA A 171 -8.58 15.93 1.80
C ALA A 171 -7.42 15.94 0.81
N ALA A 172 -6.21 16.29 1.23
CA ALA A 172 -5.02 16.19 0.38
C ALA A 172 -4.74 14.75 -0.05
N LEU A 173 -4.81 13.81 0.91
CA LEU A 173 -4.66 12.38 0.62
C LEU A 173 -5.70 11.89 -0.39
N ALA A 174 -6.98 12.23 -0.18
CA ALA A 174 -8.05 11.81 -1.07
C ALA A 174 -7.85 12.36 -2.49
N ARG A 175 -7.49 13.63 -2.63
CA ARG A 175 -7.21 14.25 -3.94
C ARG A 175 -6.06 13.57 -4.66
N ALA A 176 -4.92 13.37 -3.96
CA ALA A 176 -3.76 12.72 -4.55
C ALA A 176 -4.10 11.28 -4.98
N LEU A 177 -4.75 10.49 -4.14
CA LEU A 177 -5.08 9.08 -4.44
C LEU A 177 -6.17 8.90 -5.51
N SER A 178 -6.97 9.93 -5.79
CA SER A 178 -8.08 9.88 -6.75
C SER A 178 -7.69 10.23 -8.18
N LEU A 179 -6.40 10.50 -8.45
CA LEU A 179 -5.97 10.88 -9.79
C LEU A 179 -6.34 9.82 -10.85
N PRO A 180 -6.75 10.25 -12.06
CA PRO A 180 -7.08 9.35 -13.14
C PRO A 180 -5.81 8.65 -13.65
N ARG A 181 -5.98 7.42 -14.13
CA ARG A 181 -4.90 6.64 -14.75
C ARG A 181 -4.44 7.33 -16.04
N ARG A 182 -3.14 7.57 -16.16
CA ARG A 182 -2.51 8.28 -17.30
C ARG A 182 -1.39 7.46 -17.95
N GLY A 183 -1.53 6.13 -17.97
CA GLY A 183 -0.52 5.22 -18.51
C GLY A 183 0.79 5.16 -17.71
N ARG A 184 0.80 5.69 -16.48
CA ARG A 184 1.95 5.73 -15.59
C ARG A 184 1.53 5.28 -14.19
N PRO A 185 2.38 4.54 -13.46
CA PRO A 185 2.13 4.24 -12.06
C PRO A 185 2.19 5.52 -11.23
N GLN A 186 1.55 5.51 -10.06
CA GLN A 186 1.42 6.67 -9.18
C GLN A 186 2.17 6.47 -7.87
N ALA A 187 2.88 7.50 -7.40
CA ALA A 187 3.49 7.55 -6.08
C ALA A 187 2.91 8.72 -5.26
N VAL A 188 2.41 8.43 -4.06
CA VAL A 188 1.96 9.44 -3.10
C VAL A 188 2.85 9.37 -1.87
N ILE A 189 3.66 10.41 -1.67
CA ILE A 189 4.56 10.52 -0.52
C ILE A 189 3.82 11.29 0.57
N ALA A 190 3.40 10.59 1.61
CA ALA A 190 2.66 11.16 2.73
C ALA A 190 3.64 11.50 3.86
N THR A 191 3.98 12.79 3.98
CA THR A 191 4.89 13.25 5.03
C THR A 191 4.17 13.32 6.38
N VAL A 192 4.86 12.85 7.41
CA VAL A 192 4.42 12.91 8.81
C VAL A 192 5.57 13.41 9.67
N GLU A 193 5.33 13.54 10.97
CA GLU A 193 6.33 13.94 11.94
C GLU A 193 7.51 12.95 11.93
N PRO A 194 8.76 13.42 12.13
CA PRO A 194 9.92 12.55 12.20
C PRO A 194 9.75 11.47 13.26
N LYS A 195 10.34 10.29 13.01
CA LYS A 195 10.51 9.28 14.05
C LYS A 195 11.38 9.86 15.17
N GLY A 196 10.85 9.89 16.40
CA GLY A 196 11.57 10.33 17.59
C GLY A 196 12.71 9.42 18.00
#